data_AF-A0A1I2J139-F1
#
_entry.id   AF-A0A1I2J139-F1
#
_cell.length_a   1.000
_cell.length_b   1.000
_cell.length_c   1.000
_cell.angle_alpha   90.00
_cell.angle_beta   90.00
_cell.angle_gamma   90.00
#
_symmetry.space_group_name_H-M   'P 1'
#
loop_
_entity.id
_entity.type
_entity.pdbx_description
1 polymer ?
#
loop_
_entity_poly.entity_id
_entity_poly.type
_entity_poly.pdbx_seq_one_letter_code
_entity_poly.pdbx_strand_id
1 'polypeptide(L)'
;MKRKLYNTRIKLYRVLCLFLTLFLFTPIIAKADTGTLAPRLMIDSNNNGEFPNNFRKMSDKIYPTNNVPSTKGLDKLNASGSAEFTSNSLDIIKSAIGKKFIVADLRQEPHGFLNGSAISWLSLKNDLNKGLSQAEVTKKEDALLSSIKINSPVKPFNSPGNIVPSSVSNEETLVKSKGLDYVRFSVTDGERPTDDVVDDFVKYIMSLPKDAWLHFHCKEGKGRTTTFLSMYDMMRNSKDVSFDDIIFRQFLLGDENLLQRPFTTPTGRETFLNNFYKYAKENKDDFKTSWTEWLKSNNIPLYLGCN
;
A
#
# COMPACT_ATOMS: atom_id res chain seq x y z
N MET A 1 5.53 -76.57 -35.98
CA MET A 1 4.92 -76.15 -34.69
C MET A 1 5.56 -74.91 -34.05
N LYS A 2 6.89 -74.71 -34.09
CA LYS A 2 7.58 -73.61 -33.35
C LYS A 2 7.28 -72.17 -33.84
N ARG A 3 6.95 -71.95 -35.12
CA ARG A 3 6.72 -70.60 -35.70
C ARG A 3 5.35 -69.99 -35.34
N LYS A 4 4.32 -70.84 -35.11
CA LYS A 4 2.96 -70.39 -34.75
C LYS A 4 2.91 -69.87 -33.30
N LEU A 5 3.60 -70.54 -32.38
CA LEU A 5 3.70 -70.16 -30.96
C LEU A 5 4.45 -68.83 -30.73
N TYR A 6 5.46 -68.52 -31.56
CA TYR A 6 6.22 -67.26 -31.47
C TYR A 6 5.36 -66.05 -31.84
N ASN A 7 4.57 -66.15 -32.92
CA ASN A 7 3.71 -65.06 -33.37
C ASN A 7 2.52 -64.80 -32.42
N THR A 8 2.01 -65.82 -31.72
CA THR A 8 0.96 -65.65 -30.71
C THR A 8 1.49 -64.95 -29.46
N ARG A 9 2.72 -65.25 -29.03
CA ARG A 9 3.36 -64.60 -27.88
C ARG A 9 3.68 -63.12 -28.14
N ILE A 10 4.08 -62.75 -29.36
CA ILE A 10 4.31 -61.33 -29.73
C ILE A 10 3.01 -60.54 -29.77
N LYS A 11 1.91 -61.13 -30.26
CA LYS A 11 0.59 -60.47 -30.22
C LYS A 11 0.10 -60.28 -28.78
N LEU A 12 0.32 -61.25 -27.90
CA LEU A 12 -0.04 -61.13 -26.48
C LEU A 12 0.79 -60.06 -25.76
N TYR A 13 2.11 -59.98 -26.02
CA TYR A 13 2.98 -58.92 -25.47
C TYR A 13 2.62 -57.53 -25.99
N ARG A 14 2.22 -57.39 -27.26
CA ARG A 14 1.78 -56.10 -27.83
C ARG A 14 0.46 -55.63 -27.22
N VAL A 15 -0.48 -56.53 -26.95
CA VAL A 15 -1.73 -56.19 -26.25
C VAL A 15 -1.46 -55.86 -24.78
N LEU A 16 -0.58 -56.60 -24.10
CA LEU A 16 -0.22 -56.32 -22.71
C LEU A 16 0.50 -54.97 -22.54
N CYS A 17 1.39 -54.59 -23.46
CA CYS A 17 2.05 -53.29 -23.44
C CYS A 17 1.09 -52.13 -23.73
N LEU A 18 0.08 -52.32 -24.60
CA LEU A 18 -0.94 -51.30 -24.86
C LEU A 18 -1.87 -51.08 -23.66
N PHE A 19 -2.17 -52.13 -22.88
CA PHE A 19 -2.92 -51.99 -21.63
C PHE A 19 -2.09 -51.38 -20.49
N LEU A 20 -0.77 -51.61 -20.45
CA LEU A 20 0.12 -50.99 -19.45
C LEU A 20 0.32 -49.49 -19.69
N THR A 21 0.30 -49.02 -20.95
CA THR A 21 0.42 -47.58 -21.26
C THR A 21 -0.87 -46.80 -21.03
N LEU A 22 -2.03 -47.47 -20.99
CA LEU A 22 -3.33 -46.85 -20.70
C LEU A 22 -3.54 -46.58 -19.20
N PHE A 23 -2.83 -47.27 -18.32
CA PHE A 23 -2.92 -47.05 -16.86
C PHE A 23 -1.81 -46.15 -16.28
N LEU A 24 -0.77 -45.82 -17.05
CA LEU A 24 0.33 -44.97 -16.59
C LEU A 24 0.18 -43.47 -16.94
N PHE A 25 -0.90 -43.08 -17.63
CA PHE A 25 -1.18 -41.69 -17.98
C PHE A 25 -2.64 -41.33 -17.79
N THR A 26 -3.20 -41.61 -16.60
CA THR A 26 -4.19 -40.66 -16.09
C THR A 26 -3.36 -39.54 -15.48
N PRO A 27 -3.33 -38.32 -16.06
CA PRO A 27 -2.84 -37.20 -15.29
C PRO A 27 -3.82 -37.11 -14.12
N ILE A 28 -3.36 -37.50 -12.93
CA ILE A 28 -3.91 -36.93 -11.71
C ILE A 28 -3.60 -35.45 -11.89
N ILE A 29 -4.53 -34.71 -12.49
CA ILE A 29 -4.58 -33.28 -12.35
C ILE A 29 -4.96 -33.13 -10.89
N ALA A 30 -3.93 -33.18 -10.03
CA ALA A 30 -4.01 -32.60 -8.72
C ALA A 30 -4.52 -31.20 -9.00
N LYS A 31 -5.78 -30.95 -8.64
CA LYS A 31 -6.32 -29.59 -8.60
C LYS A 31 -5.28 -28.85 -7.79
N ALA A 32 -4.52 -27.95 -8.44
CA ALA A 32 -3.58 -27.12 -7.71
C ALA A 32 -4.40 -26.52 -6.58
N ASP A 33 -4.01 -26.84 -5.35
CA ASP A 33 -4.63 -26.20 -4.21
C ASP A 33 -4.31 -24.72 -4.43
N THR A 34 -5.30 -23.98 -4.93
CA THR A 34 -5.25 -22.53 -4.97
C THR A 34 -5.31 -21.97 -3.56
N GLY A 35 -5.33 -22.85 -2.54
CA GLY A 35 -5.05 -22.65 -1.13
C GLY A 35 -4.32 -21.35 -0.92
N THR A 36 -5.11 -20.32 -0.65
CA THR A 36 -4.62 -19.06 -0.13
C THR A 36 -3.90 -19.43 1.16
N LEU A 37 -2.58 -19.51 1.09
CA LEU A 37 -1.75 -19.71 2.27
C LEU A 37 -2.23 -18.73 3.33
N ALA A 38 -2.50 -19.24 4.54
CA ALA A 38 -2.94 -18.41 5.64
C ALA A 38 -1.99 -17.20 5.78
N PRO A 39 -2.52 -15.99 6.01
CA PRO A 39 -1.71 -14.79 6.15
C PRO A 39 -0.59 -15.00 7.16
N ARG A 40 0.65 -14.68 6.78
CA ARG A 40 1.81 -14.86 7.66
C ARG A 40 2.08 -13.58 8.43
N LEU A 41 2.12 -13.67 9.76
CA LEU A 41 2.55 -12.57 10.62
C LEU A 41 4.04 -12.28 10.36
N MET A 42 4.34 -11.02 10.04
CA MET A 42 5.68 -10.50 9.75
C MET A 42 6.03 -9.40 10.75
N ILE A 43 7.31 -9.30 11.11
CA ILE A 43 7.87 -8.08 11.71
C ILE A 43 8.28 -7.16 10.57
N ASP A 44 7.64 -6.00 10.46
CA ASP A 44 8.01 -4.97 9.48
C ASP A 44 9.23 -4.19 9.99
N SER A 45 9.23 -3.80 11.28
CA SER A 45 10.36 -3.11 11.91
C SER A 45 10.40 -3.32 13.42
N ASN A 46 11.61 -3.45 13.98
CA ASN A 46 11.82 -3.59 15.42
C ASN A 46 11.84 -2.23 16.12
N ASN A 47 11.25 -2.14 17.31
CA ASN A 47 11.11 -0.90 18.09
C ASN A 47 12.42 -0.38 18.71
N ASN A 48 13.48 -0.25 17.91
CA ASN A 48 14.83 0.10 18.35
C ASN A 48 15.08 1.61 18.44
N GLY A 49 14.10 2.45 18.12
CA GLY A 49 14.27 3.91 18.12
C GLY A 49 15.04 4.44 16.92
N GLU A 50 14.89 3.81 15.76
CA GLU A 50 15.47 4.28 14.50
C GLU A 50 14.52 5.23 13.78
N PHE A 51 15.09 6.13 12.97
CA PHE A 51 14.32 6.99 12.08
C PHE A 51 13.65 6.13 11.01
N PRO A 52 12.35 6.33 10.71
CA PRO A 52 11.71 5.56 9.66
C PRO A 52 12.31 5.92 8.30
N ASN A 53 12.46 4.90 7.44
CA ASN A 53 12.97 5.09 6.09
C ASN A 53 12.15 6.12 5.32
N ASN A 54 12.80 6.81 4.39
CA ASN A 54 12.17 7.77 3.46
C ASN A 54 11.36 8.89 4.14
N PHE A 55 11.64 9.19 5.41
CA PHE A 55 11.04 10.35 6.05
C PHE A 55 11.52 11.64 5.38
N ARG A 56 10.56 12.49 5.04
CA ARG A 56 10.75 13.77 4.36
C ARG A 56 9.63 14.74 4.71
N LYS A 57 9.93 16.02 4.73
CA LYS A 57 8.96 17.12 4.85
C LYS A 57 8.92 17.90 3.56
N MET A 58 7.76 18.49 3.25
CA MET A 58 7.64 19.40 2.12
C MET A 58 8.53 20.65 2.26
N SER A 59 8.88 21.00 3.50
CA SER A 59 9.81 22.10 3.80
C SER A 59 11.29 21.72 3.66
N ASP A 60 11.63 20.45 3.38
CA ASP A 60 13.03 20.03 3.27
C ASP A 60 13.66 20.62 1.99
N LYS A 61 14.98 20.78 2.02
CA LYS A 61 15.71 21.37 0.90
C LYS A 61 15.75 20.38 -0.26
N ILE A 62 15.33 20.84 -1.43
CA ILE A 62 15.58 20.17 -2.69
C ILE A 62 16.95 20.61 -3.21
N TYR A 63 17.85 19.65 -3.40
CA TYR A 63 19.17 19.93 -3.97
C TYR A 63 19.09 20.00 -5.49
N PRO A 64 19.73 20.99 -6.13
CA PRO A 64 19.59 21.20 -7.55
C PRO A 64 20.19 20.04 -8.35
N THR A 65 19.40 19.56 -9.31
CA THR A 65 19.95 18.97 -10.53
C THR A 65 20.05 20.09 -11.58
N ASN A 66 20.58 19.81 -12.78
CA ASN A 66 20.64 20.80 -13.86
C ASN A 66 19.26 21.41 -14.23
N ASN A 67 18.17 20.71 -13.90
CA ASN A 67 16.81 21.22 -13.99
C ASN A 67 16.23 21.33 -12.56
N VAL A 68 15.84 22.52 -12.14
CA VAL A 68 15.24 22.75 -10.81
C VAL A 68 13.75 23.02 -11.00
N PRO A 69 12.85 22.20 -10.44
CA PRO A 69 11.41 22.46 -10.53
C PRO A 69 11.02 23.67 -9.69
N SER A 70 9.88 24.28 -10.00
CA SER A 70 9.32 25.35 -9.15
C SER A 70 9.05 24.83 -7.72
N THR A 71 9.63 25.51 -6.73
CA THR A 71 9.38 25.26 -5.29
C THR A 71 8.27 26.14 -4.73
N LYS A 72 7.57 26.92 -5.58
CA LYS A 72 6.50 27.83 -5.15
C LYS A 72 5.45 27.08 -4.31
N GLY A 73 5.21 27.58 -3.10
CA GLY A 73 4.19 27.08 -2.18
C GLY A 73 4.50 25.74 -1.51
N LEU A 74 5.63 25.09 -1.83
CA LEU A 74 5.98 23.78 -1.30
C LEU A 74 6.30 23.83 0.20
N ASP A 75 7.08 24.82 0.62
CA ASP A 75 7.46 25.09 2.02
C ASP A 75 6.27 25.42 2.93
N LYS A 76 5.16 25.85 2.34
CA LYS A 76 3.89 26.16 3.01
C LYS A 76 2.97 24.95 3.14
N LEU A 77 3.29 23.83 2.50
CA LEU A 77 2.59 22.59 2.72
C LEU A 77 3.04 22.00 4.05
N ASN A 78 2.19 22.12 5.08
CA ASN A 78 2.40 21.44 6.36
C ASN A 78 2.21 19.93 6.19
N ALA A 79 3.12 19.27 5.48
CA ALA A 79 3.03 17.85 5.21
C ALA A 79 4.41 17.18 5.20
N SER A 80 4.38 15.89 5.47
CA SER A 80 5.53 15.00 5.51
C SER A 80 5.11 13.59 5.12
N GLY A 81 6.06 12.72 4.83
CA GLY A 81 5.77 11.30 4.78
C GLY A 81 6.99 10.42 4.99
N SER A 82 6.76 9.14 5.31
CA SER A 82 7.79 8.14 5.57
C SER A 82 7.29 6.73 5.26
N ALA A 83 8.18 5.75 5.45
CA ALA A 83 7.83 4.35 5.64
C ALA A 83 7.09 4.12 6.97
N GLU A 84 6.64 2.88 7.16
CA GLU A 84 6.06 2.40 8.40
C GLU A 84 6.98 2.73 9.59
N PHE A 85 6.40 3.20 10.68
CA PHE A 85 7.12 3.58 11.90
C PHE A 85 6.86 2.58 13.02
N THR A 86 7.75 2.53 13.99
CA THR A 86 7.52 1.86 15.29
C THR A 86 7.01 2.87 16.33
N SER A 87 6.62 2.39 17.51
CA SER A 87 6.23 3.27 18.62
C SER A 87 7.31 4.31 18.95
N ASN A 88 8.58 3.91 18.99
CA ASN A 88 9.68 4.82 19.29
C ASN A 88 10.01 5.72 18.08
N SER A 89 9.91 5.19 16.86
CA SER A 89 10.09 5.99 15.63
C SER A 89 9.03 7.10 15.51
N LEU A 90 7.80 6.87 15.99
CA LEU A 90 6.74 7.88 16.00
C LEU A 90 7.07 9.05 16.94
N ASP A 91 7.73 8.78 18.09
CA ASP A 91 8.22 9.84 18.98
C ASP A 91 9.32 10.68 18.29
N ILE A 92 10.14 10.04 17.45
CA ILE A 92 11.18 10.72 16.66
C ILE A 92 10.54 11.58 15.55
N ILE A 93 9.56 11.04 14.81
CA ILE A 93 8.77 11.82 13.83
C ILE A 93 8.15 13.05 14.50
N LYS A 94 7.54 12.86 15.67
CA LYS A 94 6.92 13.94 16.44
C LYS A 94 7.92 15.02 16.82
N SER A 95 9.12 14.63 17.24
CA SER A 95 10.21 15.56 17.53
C SER A 95 10.69 16.30 16.28
N ALA A 96 10.78 15.62 15.13
CA ALA A 96 11.23 16.21 13.87
C ALA A 96 10.20 17.16 13.23
N ILE A 97 8.90 16.94 13.47
CA ILE A 97 7.80 17.82 13.03
C ILE A 97 7.60 18.98 14.02
N GLY A 98 7.78 18.75 15.32
CA GLY A 98 7.78 19.79 16.36
C GLY A 98 6.40 20.40 16.67
N LYS A 99 5.30 19.79 16.20
CA LYS A 99 3.92 20.23 16.45
C LYS A 99 2.96 19.03 16.41
N LYS A 100 1.69 19.24 16.78
CA LYS A 100 0.63 18.22 16.60
C LYS A 100 0.39 18.00 15.10
N PHE A 101 0.20 16.74 14.71
CA PHE A 101 -0.10 16.36 13.33
C PHE A 101 -1.10 15.20 13.30
N ILE A 102 -1.65 14.99 12.11
CA ILE A 102 -2.52 13.86 11.77
C ILE A 102 -1.67 12.84 11.02
N VAL A 103 -1.67 11.60 11.50
CA VAL A 103 -1.13 10.46 10.76
C VAL A 103 -2.17 9.99 9.75
N ALA A 104 -1.81 10.03 8.47
CA ALA A 104 -2.60 9.52 7.36
C ALA A 104 -2.00 8.19 6.90
N ASP A 105 -2.59 7.10 7.39
CA ASP A 105 -2.23 5.73 7.08
C ASP A 105 -2.83 5.33 5.72
N LEU A 106 -1.96 4.97 4.77
CA LEU A 106 -2.35 4.61 3.40
C LEU A 106 -2.37 3.09 3.15
N ARG A 107 -2.20 2.28 4.19
CA ARG A 107 -2.00 0.83 4.05
C ARG A 107 -3.35 0.12 3.95
N GLN A 108 -3.58 -0.72 2.95
CA GLN A 108 -4.77 -1.59 2.95
C GLN A 108 -4.49 -2.93 3.63
N GLU A 109 -3.24 -3.38 3.58
CA GLU A 109 -2.77 -4.59 4.22
C GLU A 109 -2.99 -4.53 5.75
N PRO A 110 -3.41 -5.64 6.40
CA PRO A 110 -3.57 -5.67 7.85
C PRO A 110 -2.23 -5.45 8.54
N HIS A 111 -2.19 -4.52 9.48
CA HIS A 111 -0.99 -4.20 10.24
C HIS A 111 -1.32 -3.71 11.66
N GLY A 112 -0.28 -3.49 12.45
CA GLY A 112 -0.39 -2.96 13.80
C GLY A 112 0.92 -3.10 14.55
N PHE A 113 0.85 -3.21 15.87
CA PHE A 113 2.01 -3.15 16.73
C PHE A 113 2.06 -4.32 17.71
N LEU A 114 3.25 -4.88 17.89
CA LEU A 114 3.59 -5.94 18.83
C LEU A 114 4.74 -5.46 19.72
N ASN A 115 4.49 -5.17 20.99
CA ASN A 115 5.47 -4.57 21.91
C ASN A 115 6.07 -3.25 21.36
N GLY A 116 5.27 -2.51 20.58
CA GLY A 116 5.68 -1.29 19.89
C GLY A 116 6.46 -1.50 18.57
N SER A 117 6.84 -2.73 18.22
CA SER A 117 7.40 -3.08 16.90
C SER A 117 6.28 -3.13 15.87
N ALA A 118 6.54 -2.65 14.66
CA ALA A 118 5.56 -2.69 13.57
C ALA A 118 5.45 -4.12 13.01
N ILE A 119 4.21 -4.57 12.81
CA ILE A 119 3.88 -5.89 12.26
C ILE A 119 2.86 -5.76 11.12
N SER A 120 2.88 -6.73 10.21
CA SER A 120 1.84 -6.89 9.19
C SER A 120 1.55 -8.36 8.90
N TRP A 121 0.43 -8.60 8.22
CA TRP A 121 0.10 -9.92 7.68
C TRP A 121 0.31 -9.96 6.18
N LEU A 122 1.25 -10.79 5.72
CA LEU A 122 1.61 -10.90 4.31
C LEU A 122 0.86 -12.06 3.62
N SER A 123 0.25 -11.78 2.46
CA SER A 123 -0.07 -12.79 1.43
C SER A 123 0.98 -12.79 0.31
N LEU A 124 0.90 -13.80 -0.57
CA LEU A 124 1.76 -13.92 -1.74
C LEU A 124 1.85 -12.65 -2.62
N LYS A 125 0.82 -11.81 -2.63
CA LYS A 125 0.75 -10.58 -3.43
C LYS A 125 0.53 -9.30 -2.60
N ASN A 126 0.56 -9.39 -1.28
CA ASN A 126 0.25 -8.26 -0.37
C ASN A 126 -1.12 -7.59 -0.62
N ASP A 127 -2.09 -8.37 -1.11
CA ASP A 127 -3.41 -7.95 -1.59
C ASP A 127 -4.55 -8.57 -0.78
N LEU A 128 -4.29 -8.98 0.46
CA LEU A 128 -5.24 -9.71 1.33
C LEU A 128 -6.61 -9.06 1.45
N ASN A 129 -6.64 -7.75 1.32
CA ASN A 129 -7.80 -6.90 1.53
C ASN A 129 -8.27 -6.22 0.25
N LYS A 130 -7.73 -6.63 -0.91
CA LYS A 130 -8.13 -6.07 -2.20
C LYS A 130 -9.63 -6.32 -2.42
N GLY A 131 -10.35 -5.26 -2.80
CA GLY A 131 -11.80 -5.27 -3.01
C GLY A 131 -12.64 -5.13 -1.74
N LEU A 132 -12.02 -5.04 -0.56
CA LEU A 132 -12.74 -4.75 0.67
C LEU A 132 -12.90 -3.24 0.85
N SER A 133 -14.05 -2.84 1.40
CA SER A 133 -14.25 -1.48 1.91
C SER A 133 -13.35 -1.20 3.12
N GLN A 134 -13.11 0.06 3.44
CA GLN A 134 -12.30 0.45 4.60
C GLN A 134 -12.83 -0.16 5.91
N ALA A 135 -14.15 -0.21 6.11
CA ALA A 135 -14.75 -0.81 7.30
C ALA A 135 -14.47 -2.33 7.41
N GLU A 136 -14.49 -3.03 6.27
CA GLU A 136 -14.15 -4.46 6.22
C GLU A 136 -12.65 -4.70 6.44
N VAL A 137 -11.79 -3.82 5.91
CA VAL A 137 -10.35 -3.83 6.18
C VAL A 137 -10.08 -3.71 7.68
N THR A 138 -10.63 -2.68 8.33
CA THR A 138 -10.45 -2.46 9.78
C THR A 138 -10.97 -3.64 10.60
N LYS A 139 -12.18 -4.14 10.30
CA LYS A 139 -12.74 -5.29 11.03
C LYS A 139 -11.86 -6.54 10.93
N LYS A 140 -11.30 -6.80 9.76
CA LYS A 140 -10.41 -7.95 9.54
C LYS A 140 -9.04 -7.77 10.21
N GLU A 141 -8.50 -6.55 10.18
CA GLU A 141 -7.27 -6.17 10.90
C GLU A 141 -7.43 -6.35 12.42
N ASP A 142 -8.51 -5.83 13.00
CA ASP A 142 -8.81 -5.97 14.43
C ASP A 142 -8.98 -7.43 14.85
N ALA A 143 -9.59 -8.28 14.01
CA ALA A 143 -9.71 -9.71 14.26
C ALA A 143 -8.34 -10.42 14.27
N LEU A 144 -7.44 -10.05 13.35
CA LEU A 144 -6.07 -10.58 13.29
C LEU A 144 -5.26 -10.15 14.51
N LEU A 145 -5.32 -8.87 14.89
CA LEU A 145 -4.65 -8.35 16.08
C LEU A 145 -5.16 -9.02 17.36
N SER A 146 -6.49 -9.17 17.49
CA SER A 146 -7.12 -9.82 18.65
C SER A 146 -6.78 -11.31 18.78
N SER A 147 -6.34 -11.94 17.69
CA SER A 147 -5.90 -13.34 17.73
C SER A 147 -4.54 -13.53 18.42
N ILE A 148 -3.74 -12.46 18.56
CA ILE A 148 -2.46 -12.47 19.26
C ILE A 148 -2.71 -12.39 20.76
N LYS A 149 -2.42 -13.49 21.47
CA LYS A 149 -2.62 -13.57 22.93
C LYS A 149 -1.45 -12.94 23.69
N ILE A 150 -1.75 -11.98 24.55
CA ILE A 150 -0.79 -11.42 25.51
C ILE A 150 -0.20 -12.54 26.39
N ASN A 151 1.08 -12.43 26.72
CA ASN A 151 1.88 -13.38 27.49
C ASN A 151 2.00 -14.80 26.88
N SER A 152 1.56 -15.00 25.63
CA SER A 152 1.70 -16.28 24.92
C SER A 152 2.67 -16.14 23.75
N PRO A 153 3.69 -17.01 23.62
CA PRO A 153 4.66 -16.90 22.52
C PRO A 153 3.97 -16.94 21.15
N VAL A 154 4.31 -15.98 20.28
CA VAL A 154 3.94 -15.96 18.87
C VAL A 154 5.19 -16.09 18.01
N LYS A 155 5.09 -16.77 16.87
CA LYS A 155 6.20 -16.96 15.92
C LYS A 155 5.96 -16.16 14.64
N PRO A 156 6.49 -14.92 14.51
CA PRO A 156 6.54 -14.25 13.23
C PRO A 156 7.37 -15.04 12.23
N PHE A 157 6.98 -15.01 10.96
CA PHE A 157 7.59 -15.81 9.91
C PHE A 157 9.06 -15.43 9.64
N ASN A 158 9.40 -14.14 9.73
CA ASN A 158 10.74 -13.62 9.52
C ASN A 158 11.56 -13.41 10.81
N SER A 159 11.10 -13.94 11.95
CA SER A 159 11.83 -13.85 13.22
C SER A 159 12.63 -15.12 13.50
N PRO A 160 13.86 -15.05 14.06
CA PRO A 160 14.62 -16.23 14.44
C PRO A 160 14.00 -16.96 15.64
N GLY A 161 13.31 -16.24 16.54
CA GLY A 161 12.71 -16.78 17.77
C GLY A 161 11.21 -16.55 17.86
N ASN A 162 10.62 -16.96 18.99
CA ASN A 162 9.28 -16.52 19.38
C ASN A 162 9.38 -15.14 20.03
N ILE A 163 8.32 -14.35 19.92
CA ILE A 163 8.14 -13.10 20.64
C ILE A 163 7.03 -13.34 21.67
N VAL A 164 7.23 -12.88 22.90
CA VAL A 164 6.17 -12.89 23.93
C VAL A 164 5.51 -11.50 23.92
N PRO A 165 4.24 -11.37 23.51
CA PRO A 165 3.56 -10.10 23.45
C PRO A 165 3.24 -9.61 24.87
N SER A 166 3.76 -8.44 25.25
CA SER A 166 3.31 -7.65 26.40
C SER A 166 2.27 -6.59 26.00
N SER A 167 2.25 -6.18 24.73
CA SER A 167 1.22 -5.31 24.16
C SER A 167 0.94 -5.62 22.69
N VAL A 168 -0.32 -5.43 22.30
CA VAL A 168 -0.79 -5.49 20.90
C VAL A 168 -1.74 -4.32 20.69
N SER A 169 -1.59 -3.57 19.59
CA SER A 169 -2.49 -2.48 19.25
C SER A 169 -2.60 -2.25 17.74
N ASN A 170 -3.75 -1.76 17.28
CA ASN A 170 -3.84 -1.15 15.95
C ASN A 170 -3.15 0.22 15.93
N GLU A 171 -2.95 0.77 14.74
CA GLU A 171 -2.23 2.04 14.58
C GLU A 171 -2.97 3.23 15.18
N GLU A 172 -4.29 3.31 15.00
CA GLU A 172 -5.10 4.39 15.58
C GLU A 172 -4.91 4.49 17.09
N THR A 173 -4.92 3.35 17.80
CA THR A 173 -4.71 3.30 19.24
C THR A 173 -3.31 3.78 19.62
N LEU A 174 -2.27 3.34 18.90
CA LEU A 174 -0.90 3.80 19.16
C LEU A 174 -0.76 5.31 18.93
N VAL A 175 -1.22 5.81 17.78
CA VAL A 175 -1.13 7.22 17.40
C VAL A 175 -1.85 8.11 18.42
N LYS A 176 -3.08 7.74 18.81
CA LYS A 176 -3.84 8.47 19.83
C LYS A 176 -3.16 8.43 21.20
N SER A 177 -2.53 7.32 21.58
CA SER A 177 -1.76 7.24 22.84
C SER A 177 -0.59 8.23 22.91
N LYS A 178 -0.10 8.70 21.75
CA LYS A 178 0.96 9.70 21.64
C LYS A 178 0.45 11.15 21.52
N GLY A 179 -0.87 11.35 21.65
CA GLY A 179 -1.53 12.66 21.58
C GLY A 179 -1.63 13.22 20.15
N LEU A 180 -1.64 12.34 19.16
CA LEU A 180 -1.75 12.67 17.74
C LEU A 180 -3.13 12.25 17.20
N ASP A 181 -3.51 12.83 16.07
CA ASP A 181 -4.75 12.47 15.38
C ASP A 181 -4.46 11.43 14.28
N TYR A 182 -5.47 10.67 13.87
CA TYR A 182 -5.32 9.56 12.93
C TYR A 182 -6.43 9.56 11.88
N VAL A 183 -6.08 9.20 10.65
CA VAL A 183 -7.02 8.90 9.57
C VAL A 183 -6.47 7.76 8.71
N ARG A 184 -7.36 6.88 8.25
CA ARG A 184 -7.04 5.77 7.35
C ARG A 184 -7.59 6.06 5.96
N PHE A 185 -6.78 5.82 4.94
CA PHE A 185 -7.18 5.73 3.53
C PHE A 185 -6.66 4.42 2.95
N SER A 186 -7.49 3.38 2.93
CA SER A 186 -7.06 2.02 2.58
C SER A 186 -6.72 1.87 1.09
N VAL A 187 -5.43 1.90 0.73
CA VAL A 187 -4.95 1.76 -0.66
C VAL A 187 -4.12 0.50 -0.85
N THR A 188 -4.52 -0.33 -1.82
CA THR A 188 -3.81 -1.55 -2.23
C THR A 188 -2.37 -1.24 -2.61
N ASP A 189 -1.44 -2.05 -2.14
CA ASP A 189 -0.03 -1.88 -2.45
C ASP A 189 0.24 -1.99 -3.96
N GLY A 190 1.13 -1.14 -4.47
CA GLY A 190 1.46 -1.07 -5.90
C GLY A 190 0.40 -0.41 -6.80
N GLU A 191 -0.81 -0.15 -6.33
CA GLU A 191 -1.90 0.44 -7.13
C GLU A 191 -2.05 1.96 -6.89
N ARG A 192 -3.08 2.56 -7.49
CA ARG A 192 -3.55 3.92 -7.19
C ARG A 192 -4.73 3.84 -6.20
N PRO A 193 -5.09 4.91 -5.47
CA PRO A 193 -6.34 4.91 -4.69
C PRO A 193 -7.55 4.71 -5.59
N THR A 194 -8.59 4.05 -5.08
CA THR A 194 -9.91 3.99 -5.73
C THR A 194 -10.59 5.35 -5.70
N ASP A 195 -11.54 5.59 -6.59
CA ASP A 195 -12.12 6.93 -6.72
C ASP A 195 -12.96 7.37 -5.52
N ASP A 196 -13.57 6.43 -4.79
CA ASP A 196 -14.21 6.68 -3.49
C ASP A 196 -13.20 7.08 -2.42
N VAL A 197 -12.03 6.44 -2.36
CA VAL A 197 -10.94 6.84 -1.45
C VAL A 197 -10.40 8.23 -1.79
N VAL A 198 -10.38 8.61 -3.08
CA VAL A 198 -9.99 9.96 -3.50
C VAL A 198 -11.03 11.00 -3.05
N ASP A 199 -12.33 10.69 -3.15
CA ASP A 199 -13.39 11.56 -2.61
C ASP A 199 -13.26 11.76 -1.10
N ASP A 200 -13.07 10.66 -0.35
CA ASP A 200 -12.87 10.72 1.10
C ASP A 200 -11.64 11.54 1.48
N PHE A 201 -10.53 11.36 0.75
CA PHE A 201 -9.32 12.15 0.92
C PHE A 201 -9.57 13.64 0.70
N VAL A 202 -10.14 14.02 -0.45
CA VAL A 202 -10.39 15.44 -0.77
C VAL A 202 -11.30 16.07 0.26
N LYS A 203 -12.39 15.39 0.62
CA LYS A 203 -13.34 15.84 1.64
C LYS A 203 -12.67 16.03 3.00
N TYR A 204 -11.84 15.07 3.41
CA TYR A 204 -11.08 15.16 4.65
C TYR A 204 -10.16 16.38 4.63
N ILE A 205 -9.33 16.55 3.60
CA ILE A 205 -8.40 17.69 3.47
C ILE A 205 -9.13 19.04 3.54
N MET A 206 -10.29 19.15 2.92
CA MET A 206 -11.08 20.39 2.93
C MET A 206 -11.77 20.67 4.27
N SER A 207 -11.96 19.65 5.11
CA SER A 207 -12.49 19.81 6.47
C SER A 207 -11.44 20.30 7.49
N LEU A 208 -10.15 20.21 7.16
CA LEU A 208 -9.07 20.49 8.11
C LEU A 208 -8.81 22.00 8.25
N PRO A 209 -8.32 22.43 9.43
CA PRO A 209 -7.71 23.75 9.58
C PRO A 209 -6.58 23.98 8.56
N LYS A 210 -6.42 25.22 8.10
CA LYS A 210 -5.40 25.57 7.08
C LYS A 210 -3.97 25.29 7.53
N ASP A 211 -3.71 25.29 8.83
CA ASP A 211 -2.41 25.07 9.45
C ASP A 211 -2.19 23.63 9.94
N ALA A 212 -3.15 22.72 9.72
CA ALA A 212 -3.02 21.32 10.08
C ALA A 212 -1.82 20.67 9.40
N TRP A 213 -1.06 19.86 10.15
CA TRP A 213 0.05 19.08 9.62
C TRP A 213 -0.38 17.65 9.32
N LEU A 214 -0.03 17.16 8.13
CA LEU A 214 -0.32 15.80 7.67
C LEU A 214 0.97 14.97 7.56
N HIS A 215 0.97 13.77 8.12
CA HIS A 215 2.05 12.81 7.97
C HIS A 215 1.53 11.58 7.24
N PHE A 216 1.86 11.46 5.96
CA PHE A 216 1.44 10.35 5.10
C PHE A 216 2.42 9.20 5.20
N HIS A 217 1.94 7.99 5.37
CA HIS A 217 2.83 6.83 5.33
C HIS A 217 2.20 5.63 4.64
N CYS A 218 3.06 4.75 4.18
CA CYS A 218 2.74 3.40 3.75
C CYS A 218 3.91 2.51 4.15
N LYS A 219 3.88 1.22 3.79
CA LYS A 219 4.94 0.27 4.16
C LYS A 219 6.36 0.80 3.94
N GLU A 220 6.66 1.28 2.72
CA GLU A 220 8.00 1.72 2.33
C GLU A 220 8.14 3.26 2.24
N GLY A 221 7.05 4.01 2.36
CA GLY A 221 7.10 5.47 2.22
C GLY A 221 7.32 5.99 0.80
N LYS A 222 7.14 5.11 -0.19
CA LYS A 222 7.38 5.33 -1.61
C LYS A 222 6.05 5.54 -2.36
N GLY A 223 5.63 4.61 -3.22
CA GLY A 223 4.52 4.78 -4.16
C GLY A 223 3.24 5.42 -3.60
N ARG A 224 2.60 4.83 -2.59
CA ARG A 224 1.37 5.36 -1.98
C ARG A 224 1.60 6.72 -1.30
N THR A 225 2.63 6.82 -0.45
CA THR A 225 3.00 8.06 0.24
C THR A 225 3.27 9.20 -0.74
N THR A 226 4.13 9.00 -1.75
CA THR A 226 4.44 10.02 -2.76
C THR A 226 3.20 10.35 -3.59
N THR A 227 2.31 9.38 -3.89
CA THR A 227 1.04 9.65 -4.59
C THR A 227 0.18 10.65 -3.82
N PHE A 228 -0.06 10.42 -2.52
CA PHE A 228 -0.89 11.31 -1.70
C PHE A 228 -0.23 12.66 -1.42
N LEU A 229 1.09 12.68 -1.24
CA LEU A 229 1.88 13.92 -1.15
C LEU A 229 1.74 14.75 -2.43
N SER A 230 1.86 14.13 -3.61
CA SER A 230 1.62 14.79 -4.90
C SER A 230 0.18 15.27 -5.04
N MET A 231 -0.82 14.48 -4.64
CA MET A 231 -2.22 14.91 -4.67
C MET A 231 -2.45 16.13 -3.77
N TYR A 232 -1.97 16.10 -2.53
CA TYR A 232 -2.07 17.23 -1.61
C TYR A 232 -1.41 18.49 -2.18
N ASP A 233 -0.24 18.32 -2.81
CA ASP A 233 0.47 19.39 -3.48
C ASP A 233 -0.35 19.99 -4.65
N MET A 234 -0.90 19.14 -5.52
CA MET A 234 -1.77 19.57 -6.62
C MET A 234 -2.99 20.34 -6.12
N MET A 235 -3.63 19.89 -5.04
CA MET A 235 -4.78 20.61 -4.45
C MET A 235 -4.44 22.02 -4.02
N ARG A 236 -3.21 22.27 -3.56
CA ARG A 236 -2.79 23.56 -3.00
C ARG A 236 -2.08 24.46 -4.01
N ASN A 237 -1.36 23.89 -4.97
CA ASN A 237 -0.42 24.63 -5.81
C ASN A 237 -0.65 24.50 -7.32
N SER A 238 -1.55 23.63 -7.80
CA SER A 238 -1.76 23.42 -9.25
C SER A 238 -2.10 24.70 -10.00
N LYS A 239 -2.77 25.67 -9.37
CA LYS A 239 -3.06 26.98 -9.97
C LYS A 239 -1.81 27.73 -10.43
N ASP A 240 -0.69 27.52 -9.75
CA ASP A 240 0.55 28.26 -9.93
C ASP A 240 1.75 27.43 -10.38
N VAL A 241 1.67 26.10 -10.24
CA VAL A 241 2.78 25.17 -10.47
C VAL A 241 2.33 24.09 -11.46
N SER A 242 3.19 23.76 -12.41
CA SER A 242 2.89 22.75 -13.44
C SER A 242 2.82 21.34 -12.86
N PHE A 243 2.18 20.43 -13.61
CA PHE A 243 2.17 19.01 -13.26
C PHE A 243 3.60 18.45 -13.15
N ASP A 244 4.44 18.72 -14.14
CA ASP A 244 5.81 18.22 -14.20
C ASP A 244 6.65 18.74 -13.03
N ASP A 245 6.52 20.02 -12.66
CA ASP A 245 7.22 20.59 -11.50
C ASP A 245 6.78 19.92 -10.20
N ILE A 246 5.47 19.68 -10.01
CA ILE A 246 4.95 19.00 -8.83
C ILE A 246 5.47 17.56 -8.76
N ILE A 247 5.41 16.81 -9.86
CA ILE A 247 5.93 15.43 -9.86
C ILE A 247 7.43 15.43 -9.58
N PHE A 248 8.18 16.32 -10.22
CA PHE A 248 9.62 16.33 -10.11
C PHE A 248 10.10 16.76 -8.73
N ARG A 249 9.48 17.78 -8.11
CA ARG A 249 9.85 18.20 -6.74
C ARG A 249 9.51 17.14 -5.70
N GLN A 250 8.43 16.37 -5.89
CA GLN A 250 8.10 15.24 -5.02
C GLN A 250 9.09 14.08 -5.19
N PHE A 251 9.54 13.82 -6.42
CA PHE A 251 10.63 12.89 -6.68
C PHE A 251 11.92 13.32 -5.97
N LEU A 252 12.32 14.59 -6.10
CA LEU A 252 13.56 15.07 -5.46
C LEU A 252 13.52 15.03 -3.93
N LEU A 253 12.34 15.11 -3.32
CA LEU A 253 12.17 14.96 -1.87
C LEU A 253 12.21 13.49 -1.40
N GLY A 254 11.67 12.56 -2.21
CA GLY A 254 11.38 11.19 -1.75
C GLY A 254 12.02 10.06 -2.53
N ASP A 255 12.79 10.38 -3.58
CA ASP A 255 13.46 9.45 -4.50
C ASP A 255 12.51 8.39 -5.12
N GLU A 256 11.23 8.75 -5.30
CA GLU A 256 10.21 7.88 -5.89
C GLU A 256 9.66 8.51 -7.17
N ASN A 257 9.95 7.91 -8.31
CA ASN A 257 9.47 8.38 -9.60
C ASN A 257 8.08 7.79 -9.90
N LEU A 258 7.03 8.57 -9.62
CA LEU A 258 5.64 8.14 -9.83
C LEU A 258 5.26 7.84 -11.29
N LEU A 259 6.03 8.36 -12.25
CA LEU A 259 5.79 8.16 -13.69
C LEU A 259 6.62 7.00 -14.27
N GLN A 260 7.59 6.47 -13.50
CA GLN A 260 8.35 5.31 -13.94
C GLN A 260 7.45 4.07 -13.91
N ARG A 261 7.26 3.46 -15.07
CA ARG A 261 6.46 2.24 -15.20
C ARG A 261 7.27 1.03 -14.69
N PRO A 262 6.81 0.28 -13.68
CA PRO A 262 7.38 -1.04 -13.43
C PRO A 262 7.06 -1.93 -14.64
N PHE A 263 8.01 -2.79 -15.02
CA PHE A 263 7.97 -3.60 -16.24
C PHE A 263 6.80 -4.60 -16.34
N THR A 264 6.00 -4.78 -15.28
CA THR A 264 5.04 -5.89 -15.18
C THR A 264 3.57 -5.49 -15.15
N THR A 265 3.19 -4.23 -14.88
CA THR A 265 1.77 -3.80 -14.99
C THR A 265 1.60 -2.28 -15.02
N PRO A 266 0.80 -1.70 -15.94
CA PRO A 266 0.36 -0.31 -15.82
C PRO A 266 -0.55 -0.16 -14.59
N THR A 267 -0.09 0.54 -13.57
CA THR A 267 -0.84 0.77 -12.32
C THR A 267 -1.98 1.80 -12.48
N GLY A 268 -2.12 2.38 -13.68
CA GLY A 268 -3.02 3.52 -13.95
C GLY A 268 -2.62 4.81 -13.25
N ARG A 269 -1.51 4.83 -12.47
CA ARG A 269 -1.10 5.94 -11.62
C ARG A 269 -0.78 7.21 -12.40
N GLU A 270 -0.06 7.10 -13.52
CA GLU A 270 0.26 8.23 -14.40
C GLU A 270 -1.01 8.93 -14.92
N THR A 271 -1.93 8.15 -15.50
CA THR A 271 -3.22 8.67 -16.00
C THR A 271 -4.04 9.29 -14.88
N PHE A 272 -4.08 8.63 -13.73
CA PHE A 272 -4.76 9.14 -12.54
C PHE A 272 -4.21 10.48 -12.08
N LEU A 273 -2.89 10.59 -11.87
CA LEU A 273 -2.27 11.83 -11.39
C LEU A 273 -2.46 12.98 -12.38
N ASN A 274 -2.41 12.71 -13.69
CA ASN A 274 -2.74 13.70 -14.72
C ASN A 274 -4.18 14.20 -14.60
N ASN A 275 -5.14 13.29 -14.44
CA ASN A 275 -6.55 13.65 -14.27
C ASN A 275 -6.80 14.38 -12.94
N PHE A 276 -6.17 13.94 -11.85
CA PHE A 276 -6.28 14.59 -10.54
C PHE A 276 -5.68 16.01 -10.56
N TYR A 277 -4.56 16.21 -11.27
CA TYR A 277 -4.03 17.54 -11.51
C TYR A 277 -5.01 18.44 -12.25
N LYS A 278 -5.67 17.94 -13.31
CA LYS A 278 -6.71 18.69 -14.05
C LYS A 278 -7.87 19.06 -13.13
N TYR A 279 -8.38 18.08 -12.37
CA TYR A 279 -9.42 18.31 -11.36
C TYR A 279 -9.04 19.43 -10.38
N ALA A 280 -7.86 19.39 -9.78
CA ALA A 280 -7.37 20.43 -8.87
C ALA A 280 -7.17 21.78 -9.58
N LYS A 281 -6.63 21.77 -10.81
CA LYS A 281 -6.35 22.97 -11.62
C LYS A 281 -7.64 23.65 -12.09
N GLU A 282 -8.68 22.89 -12.39
CA GLU A 282 -9.96 23.38 -12.89
C GLU A 282 -10.91 23.76 -11.77
N ASN A 283 -10.68 23.28 -10.54
CA ASN A 283 -11.53 23.55 -9.37
C ASN A 283 -11.76 25.06 -9.15
N LYS A 284 -13.01 25.49 -8.93
CA LYS A 284 -13.36 26.90 -8.67
C LYS A 284 -14.33 27.07 -7.49
N ASP A 285 -14.65 25.98 -6.81
CA ASP A 285 -15.74 25.90 -5.84
C ASP A 285 -15.28 25.35 -4.48
N ASP A 286 -13.98 25.43 -4.20
CA ASP A 286 -13.33 24.88 -3.00
C ASP A 286 -13.60 23.38 -2.86
N PHE A 287 -13.44 22.64 -3.96
CA PHE A 287 -13.66 21.18 -4.04
C PHE A 287 -15.04 20.73 -3.55
N LYS A 288 -16.08 21.54 -3.78
CA LYS A 288 -17.48 21.13 -3.55
C LYS A 288 -17.95 20.10 -4.57
N THR A 289 -17.56 20.27 -5.83
CA THR A 289 -17.65 19.21 -6.84
C THR A 289 -16.66 18.13 -6.45
N SER A 290 -17.16 16.93 -6.18
CA SER A 290 -16.36 15.77 -5.82
C SER A 290 -15.50 15.28 -7.00
N TRP A 291 -14.51 14.44 -6.71
CA TRP A 291 -13.66 13.86 -7.73
C TRP A 291 -14.46 12.92 -8.64
N THR A 292 -15.34 12.08 -8.07
CA THR A 292 -16.21 11.19 -8.87
C THR A 292 -17.20 11.96 -9.75
N GLU A 293 -17.76 13.08 -9.28
CA GLU A 293 -18.60 13.96 -10.11
C GLU A 293 -17.81 14.57 -11.27
N TRP A 294 -16.58 15.04 -11.01
CA TRP A 294 -15.71 15.58 -12.06
C TRP A 294 -15.30 14.51 -13.08
N LEU A 295 -15.02 13.28 -12.66
CA LEU A 295 -14.78 12.17 -13.58
C LEU A 295 -15.98 11.92 -14.48
N LYS A 296 -17.19 11.89 -13.91
CA LYS A 296 -18.44 11.70 -14.64
C LYS A 296 -18.69 12.80 -15.66
N SER A 297 -18.47 14.08 -15.31
CA SER A 297 -18.64 15.20 -16.24
C SER A 297 -17.64 15.17 -17.41
N ASN A 298 -16.49 14.52 -17.22
CA ASN A 298 -15.45 14.37 -18.23
C ASN A 298 -15.47 13.01 -18.95
N ASN A 299 -16.51 12.18 -18.73
CA ASN A 299 -16.65 10.85 -19.31
C ASN A 299 -15.46 9.91 -19.02
N ILE A 300 -14.85 10.04 -17.84
CA ILE A 300 -13.76 9.18 -17.41
C ILE A 300 -14.34 8.04 -16.55
N PRO A 301 -14.10 6.76 -16.88
CA PRO A 301 -14.59 5.63 -16.09
C PRO A 301 -14.04 5.62 -14.66
N LEU A 302 -14.88 5.23 -13.71
CA LEU A 302 -14.46 5.04 -12.33
C LEU A 302 -13.54 3.83 -12.18
N TYR A 303 -12.54 3.96 -11.31
CA TYR A 303 -11.65 2.91 -10.86
C TYR A 303 -12.05 2.48 -9.43
N LEU A 304 -12.55 1.26 -9.32
CA LEU A 304 -13.08 0.68 -8.08
C LEU A 304 -12.12 -0.34 -7.43
N GLY A 305 -10.85 -0.39 -7.86
CA GLY A 305 -9.83 -1.24 -7.22
C GLY A 305 -9.95 -2.74 -7.52
N CYS A 306 -10.88 -3.15 -8.39
CA CYS A 306 -11.08 -4.53 -8.82
C CYS A 306 -11.47 -4.59 -10.30
N ASN A 307 -10.74 -5.39 -11.07
CA ASN A 307 -11.17 -6.11 -12.29
C ASN A 307 -10.41 -7.43 -12.31
#